data_AF-W1IBN6-F1
#
_entry.id   AF-W1IBN6-F1
#
_cell.length_a   1.000
_cell.length_b   1.000
_cell.length_c   1.000
_cell.angle_alpha   90.00
_cell.angle_beta   90.00
_cell.angle_gamma   90.00
#
_symmetry.space_group_name_H-M   'P 1'
#
loop_
_entity.id
_entity.type
_entity.pdbx_description
1 polymer ?
#
loop_
_entity_poly.entity_id
_entity_poly.type
_entity_poly.pdbx_seq_one_letter_code
_entity_poly.pdbx_strand_id
1 'polypeptide(L)'
;EKGGYDLVGPFNEDLFELTREEIAERGIPELPNTFRDALEGLEKDYDFLAPIMSPEYVQEYVDYMFDRHVIPVEGRPTAFEYISTYSC
;
A
#
# COMPACT_ATOMS: atom_id res chain seq x y z
N GLU A 1 12.00 -19.01 -15.47
CA GLU A 1 11.21 -18.21 -16.44
C GLU A 1 9.77 -18.02 -15.93
N LYS A 2 9.60 -17.43 -14.75
CA LYS A 2 8.31 -16.97 -14.24
C LYS A 2 8.37 -15.45 -14.22
N GLY A 3 8.09 -14.81 -15.34
CA GLY A 3 8.36 -13.37 -15.49
C GLY A 3 7.55 -12.81 -16.64
N GLY A 4 6.24 -12.75 -16.43
CA GLY A 4 5.29 -12.10 -17.33
C GLY A 4 4.07 -11.77 -16.50
N TYR A 5 4.11 -10.64 -15.80
CA TYR A 5 2.90 -10.08 -15.21
C TYR A 5 2.02 -9.59 -16.37
N ASP A 6 0.71 -9.81 -16.26
CA ASP A 6 -0.23 -9.28 -17.24
C ASP A 6 -0.24 -7.76 -17.09
N LEU A 7 0.51 -7.08 -17.96
CA LEU A 7 0.67 -5.64 -17.88
C LEU A 7 -0.59 -4.99 -18.41
N VAL A 8 -1.18 -4.12 -17.60
CA VAL A 8 -2.19 -3.18 -18.09
C VAL A 8 -1.48 -2.27 -19.10
N GLY A 9 -1.97 -2.24 -20.34
CA GLY A 9 -1.35 -1.49 -21.43
C GLY A 9 -1.22 0.01 -21.13
N PRO A 10 -0.47 0.77 -21.96
CA PRO A 10 -0.29 2.19 -21.74
C PRO A 10 -1.63 2.93 -21.78
N PHE A 11 -1.84 3.83 -20.81
CA PHE A 11 -2.99 4.73 -20.78
C PHE A 11 -2.66 6.00 -21.58
N ASN A 12 -3.58 6.40 -22.47
CA ASN A 12 -3.43 7.59 -23.33
C ASN A 12 -4.27 8.79 -22.84
N GLU A 13 -4.86 8.68 -21.66
CA GLU A 13 -5.70 9.70 -21.01
C GLU A 13 -5.13 10.09 -19.65
N ASP A 14 -5.63 11.18 -19.07
CA ASP A 14 -5.21 11.62 -17.74
C ASP A 14 -5.86 10.76 -16.63
N LEU A 15 -5.04 10.05 -15.86
CA LEU A 15 -5.50 9.20 -14.77
C LEU A 15 -6.10 9.99 -13.60
N PHE A 16 -5.80 11.29 -13.47
CA PHE A 16 -6.35 12.13 -12.39
C PHE A 16 -7.78 12.60 -12.67
N GLU A 17 -8.24 12.53 -13.92
CA GLU A 17 -9.60 12.92 -14.32
C GLU A 17 -10.61 11.78 -14.16
N LEU A 18 -10.13 10.53 -14.05
CA LEU A 18 -10.97 9.35 -13.89
C LEU A 18 -11.61 9.31 -12.50
N THR A 19 -12.89 8.93 -12.47
CA THR A 19 -13.62 8.69 -11.23
C THR A 19 -13.24 7.34 -10.62
N ARG A 20 -13.47 7.17 -9.30
CA ARG A 20 -13.19 5.89 -8.61
C ARG A 20 -14.02 4.72 -9.15
N GLU A 21 -15.24 5.01 -9.62
CA GLU A 21 -16.12 4.03 -10.23
C GLU A 21 -15.55 3.52 -11.56
N GLU A 22 -15.08 4.42 -12.41
CA GLU A 22 -14.45 4.05 -13.70
C GLU A 22 -13.14 3.27 -13.51
N ILE A 23 -12.33 3.65 -12.51
CA ILE A 23 -11.09 2.92 -12.16
C ILE A 23 -11.42 1.47 -11.77
N ALA A 24 -12.47 1.27 -10.96
CA ALA A 24 -12.92 -0.04 -10.53
C ALA A 24 -13.52 -0.87 -11.68
N GLU A 25 -14.37 -0.27 -12.52
CA GLU A 25 -14.98 -0.94 -13.69
C GLU A 25 -13.92 -1.43 -14.69
N ARG A 26 -12.86 -0.65 -14.87
CA ARG A 26 -11.76 -0.96 -15.79
C ARG A 26 -10.71 -1.89 -15.19
N GLY A 27 -10.83 -2.23 -13.91
CA GLY A 27 -9.90 -3.11 -13.21
C GLY A 27 -8.47 -2.59 -13.17
N ILE A 28 -8.29 -1.26 -13.10
CA ILE A 28 -6.96 -0.66 -13.00
C ILE A 28 -6.43 -0.91 -11.57
N PRO A 29 -5.27 -1.55 -11.40
CA PRO A 29 -4.69 -1.77 -10.08
C PRO A 29 -4.27 -0.44 -9.46
N GLU A 30 -4.71 -0.20 -8.23
CA GLU A 30 -4.34 0.99 -7.46
C GLU A 30 -3.18 0.68 -6.51
N LEU A 31 -2.44 1.73 -6.15
CA LEU A 31 -1.45 1.64 -5.08
C LEU A 31 -2.14 1.45 -3.73
N PRO A 32 -1.45 0.83 -2.75
CA PRO A 32 -1.96 0.74 -1.38
C PRO A 32 -2.23 2.14 -0.82
N ASN A 33 -3.35 2.28 -0.10
CA ASN A 33 -3.79 3.57 0.45
C ASN A 33 -3.06 3.93 1.74
N THR A 34 -2.53 2.94 2.45
CA THR A 34 -1.79 3.14 3.69
C THR A 34 -0.47 2.38 3.68
N PHE A 35 0.45 2.82 4.54
CA PHE A 35 1.71 2.11 4.72
C PHE A 35 1.50 0.71 5.35
N ARG A 36 0.47 0.54 6.18
CA ARG A 36 0.04 -0.77 6.69
C ARG A 36 -0.30 -1.72 5.53
N ASP A 37 -1.14 -1.30 4.60
CA ASP A 37 -1.55 -2.14 3.47
C ASP A 37 -0.34 -2.55 2.61
N ALA A 38 0.62 -1.64 2.44
CA ALA A 38 1.86 -1.94 1.72
C ALA A 38 2.71 -3.00 2.44
N LEU A 39 2.83 -2.94 3.76
CA LEU A 39 3.57 -3.93 4.56
C LEU A 39 2.85 -5.28 4.60
N GLU A 40 1.53 -5.31 4.72
CA GLU A 40 0.74 -6.54 4.63
C GLU A 40 0.81 -7.16 3.23
N GLY A 41 0.89 -6.34 2.19
CA GLY A 41 1.14 -6.79 0.82
C GLY A 41 2.52 -7.44 0.67
N LEU A 42 3.54 -6.81 1.26
CA LEU A 42 4.90 -7.35 1.30
C LEU A 42 4.97 -8.69 2.05
N GLU A 43 4.29 -8.81 3.19
CA GLU A 43 4.24 -10.05 3.97
C GLU A 43 3.56 -11.19 3.20
N LYS A 44 2.56 -10.88 2.35
CA LYS A 44 1.83 -11.87 1.54
C LYS A 44 2.59 -12.31 0.29
N ASP A 45 3.43 -11.45 -0.28
CA ASP A 45 4.17 -11.70 -1.52
C ASP A 45 5.62 -11.18 -1.41
N TYR A 46 6.50 -11.96 -0.77
CA TYR A 46 7.94 -11.66 -0.69
C TYR A 46 8.82 -12.71 -1.37
N ASP A 47 8.23 -13.78 -1.93
CA ASP A 47 8.97 -14.87 -2.56
C ASP A 47 9.86 -14.39 -3.72
N PHE A 48 9.45 -13.33 -4.41
CA PHE A 48 10.24 -12.74 -5.49
C PHE A 48 11.53 -12.06 -5.01
N LEU A 49 11.63 -11.73 -3.72
CA LEU A 49 12.81 -11.13 -3.10
C LEU A 49 13.82 -12.18 -2.61
N ALA A 50 13.40 -13.46 -2.55
CA ALA A 50 14.20 -14.59 -2.07
C ALA A 50 15.15 -15.11 -3.17
N PRO A 51 16.20 -14.33 -3.50
CA PRO A 51 17.56 -14.81 -3.22
C PRO A 51 18.48 -13.73 -2.62
N ILE A 52 17.98 -12.49 -2.49
CA ILE A 52 18.76 -11.31 -2.03
C ILE A 52 18.39 -10.96 -0.59
N MET A 53 17.09 -11.00 -0.29
CA MET A 53 16.58 -10.78 1.06
C MET A 53 16.14 -12.12 1.63
N SER A 54 16.66 -12.47 2.81
CA SER A 54 16.20 -13.68 3.49
C SER A 54 14.78 -13.47 4.04
N PRO A 55 13.98 -14.54 4.17
CA PRO A 55 12.64 -14.43 4.77
C PRO A 55 12.65 -13.80 6.16
N GLU A 56 13.67 -14.11 6.96
CA GLU A 56 13.83 -13.55 8.31
C GLU A 56 14.08 -12.05 8.27
N TYR A 57 14.88 -11.57 7.31
CA TYR A 57 15.10 -10.13 7.13
C TYR A 57 13.80 -9.40 6.77
N VAL A 58 12.99 -9.99 5.88
CA VAL A 58 11.72 -9.36 5.47
C VAL A 58 10.75 -9.25 6.64
N GLN A 59 10.63 -10.32 7.44
CA GLN A 59 9.76 -10.32 8.63
C GLN A 59 10.23 -9.29 9.67
N GLU A 60 11.51 -9.28 10.01
CA GLU A 60 12.09 -8.30 10.95
C GLU A 60 11.93 -6.85 10.45
N TYR A 61 12.06 -6.64 9.14
CA TYR A 61 11.84 -5.33 8.54
C TYR A 61 10.38 -4.87 8.65
N VAL A 62 9.43 -5.77 8.38
CA VAL A 62 7.99 -5.50 8.51
C VAL A 62 7.66 -5.13 9.95
N ASP A 63 8.08 -5.94 10.92
CA ASP A 63 7.85 -5.68 12.35
C ASP A 63 8.43 -4.34 12.80
N TYR A 64 9.69 -4.07 12.43
CA TYR A 64 10.34 -2.80 12.74
C TYR A 64 9.61 -1.60 12.15
N MET A 65 9.09 -1.72 10.93
CA MET A 65 8.35 -0.65 10.26
C MET A 65 6.96 -0.44 10.88
N PHE A 66 6.30 -1.50 11.34
CA PHE A 66 5.05 -1.40 12.10
C PHE A 66 5.24 -0.61 13.40
N ASP A 67 6.24 -0.99 14.20
CA ASP A 67 6.53 -0.36 15.48
C ASP A 67 6.94 1.11 15.33
N ARG A 68 7.75 1.41 14.33
CA ARG A 68 8.31 2.74 14.14
C ARG A 68 7.35 3.71 13.48
N HIS A 69 6.54 3.25 12.54
CA HIS A 69 5.75 4.13 11.67
C HIS A 69 4.26 3.91 11.78
N VAL A 70 3.77 2.67 11.60
CA VAL A 70 2.34 2.40 11.52
C VAL A 70 1.65 2.68 12.86
N ILE A 71 2.10 2.02 13.92
CA ILE A 71 1.47 2.13 15.26
C ILE A 71 1.49 3.59 15.76
N PRO A 72 2.59 4.34 15.63
CA PRO A 72 2.61 5.74 16.07
C PRO A 72 1.70 6.66 15.26
N VAL A 73 1.52 6.43 13.95
CA VAL A 73 0.66 7.27 13.11
C VAL A 73 -0.81 7.00 13.42
N GLU A 74 -1.20 5.72 13.53
CA GLU A 74 -2.58 5.32 13.81
C GLU A 74 -3.00 5.62 15.27
N GLY A 75 -2.05 5.57 16.21
CA GLY A 75 -2.31 5.79 17.64
C GLY A 75 -2.33 7.25 18.07
N ARG A 76 -1.98 8.21 17.21
CA ARG A 76 -1.90 9.63 17.55
C ARG A 76 -3.06 10.40 16.91
N PRO A 77 -3.82 11.20 17.70
CA PRO A 77 -4.84 12.06 17.13
C PRO A 77 -4.27 13.02 16.10
N THR A 78 -4.94 13.16 14.96
CA THR A 78 -4.54 14.10 13.93
C THR A 78 -5.15 15.48 14.18
N ALA A 79 -4.48 16.55 13.75
CA ALA A 79 -5.02 17.90 13.91
C ALA A 79 -6.36 18.09 13.16
N PHE A 80 -6.56 17.34 12.08
CA PHE A 80 -7.80 17.37 11.31
C PHE A 80 -8.98 16.78 12.09
N GLU A 81 -8.77 15.70 12.85
CA GLU A 81 -9.79 15.13 13.73
C GLU A 81 -10.28 16.13 14.77
N TYR A 82 -9.41 17.02 15.26
CA TYR A 82 -9.83 18.09 16.15
C TYR A 82 -10.78 19.07 15.45
N ILE A 83 -10.60 19.35 14.16
CA ILE A 83 -11.50 20.24 13.43
C ILE A 83 -12.84 19.54 13.15
N SER A 84 -12.81 18.27 12.74
CA SER A 84 -14.01 17.53 12.34
C SER A 84 -14.85 16.99 13.50
N THR A 85 -14.21 16.62 14.60
CA THR A 85 -14.78 15.72 15.62
C THR A 85 -14.70 16.31 17.04
N TYR A 86 -14.06 17.47 17.26
CA TYR A 86 -14.00 18.05 18.61
C TYR A 86 -15.35 18.48 19.17
N SER A 87 -16.30 18.87 18.31
CA SER A 87 -17.63 19.36 18.72
C SER A 87 -18.79 18.52 18.16
N CYS A 88 -18.51 17.29 17.73
CA CYS A 88 -19.52 16.37 17.20
C CYS A 88 -20.37 15.73 18.30
#